data_AF-A0A4Q3TJK0-F1
#
_entry.id   AF-A0A4Q3TJK0-F1
#
_cell.length_a   1.000
_cell.length_b   1.000
_cell.length_c   1.000
_cell.angle_alpha   90.00
_cell.angle_beta   90.00
_cell.angle_gamma   90.00
#
_symmetry.space_group_name_H-M   'P 1'
#
loop_
_entity.id
_entity.type
_entity.pdbx_description
1 polymer ?
#
loop_
_entity_poly.entity_id
_entity_poly.type
_entity_poly.pdbx_seq_one_letter_code
_entity_poly.pdbx_strand_id
1 'polypeptide(L)'
;LDMSTTAQINDSLKLGGAMLGEIGSVGKLHKPRVEQAGFAVLKAPDIPSVLVETAFISNPDEEAKLRSEAYQVQLADALMRGISSYFAKNPPLARNRPV
;
A
#
# COMPACT_ATOMS: atom_id res chain seq x y z
N LEU A 1 -3.63 9.44 -23.77
CA LEU A 1 -2.80 8.55 -22.93
C LEU A 1 -2.28 9.23 -21.66
N ASP A 2 -2.52 10.53 -21.44
CA ASP A 2 -1.81 11.29 -20.40
C ASP A 2 -2.61 11.47 -19.08
N MET A 3 -3.94 11.68 -19.13
CA MET A 3 -4.73 11.94 -17.92
C MET A 3 -5.08 10.71 -17.05
N SER A 4 -5.31 9.52 -17.65
CA SER A 4 -5.64 8.30 -16.87
C SER A 4 -4.43 7.84 -16.05
N THR A 5 -3.21 7.92 -16.61
CA THR A 5 -1.97 7.60 -15.89
C THR A 5 -1.74 8.54 -14.71
N THR A 6 -1.93 9.85 -14.87
CA THR A 6 -1.80 10.80 -13.75
C THR A 6 -2.83 10.54 -12.64
N ALA A 7 -4.09 10.26 -12.99
CA ALA A 7 -5.12 9.92 -12.02
C ALA A 7 -4.77 8.62 -11.26
N GLN A 8 -4.32 7.59 -11.96
CA GLN A 8 -3.89 6.32 -11.39
C GLN A 8 -2.70 6.48 -10.42
N ILE A 9 -1.70 7.30 -10.79
CA ILE A 9 -0.56 7.59 -9.90
C ILE A 9 -1.04 8.32 -8.64
N ASN A 10 -1.93 9.30 -8.78
CA ASN A 10 -2.47 10.03 -7.63
C ASN A 10 -3.26 9.12 -6.68
N ASP A 11 -4.06 8.20 -7.21
CA ASP A 11 -4.79 7.24 -6.38
C ASP A 11 -3.87 6.21 -5.73
N SER A 12 -2.80 5.79 -6.42
CA SER A 12 -1.75 4.94 -5.84
C SER A 12 -1.02 5.64 -4.69
N LEU A 13 -0.75 6.94 -4.82
CA LEU A 13 -0.15 7.74 -3.73
C LEU A 13 -1.09 7.88 -2.53
N LYS A 14 -2.40 8.10 -2.75
CA LYS A 14 -3.39 8.13 -1.67
C LYS A 14 -3.50 6.79 -0.95
N LEU A 15 -3.57 5.69 -1.70
CA LEU A 15 -3.59 4.32 -1.15
C LEU A 15 -2.33 4.05 -0.34
N GLY A 16 -1.16 4.31 -0.93
CA GLY A 16 0.13 4.16 -0.25
C GLY A 16 0.22 5.00 1.02
N GLY A 17 -0.29 6.23 1.01
CA GLY A 17 -0.30 7.11 2.19
C GLY A 17 -1.18 6.58 3.31
N ALA A 18 -2.37 6.07 2.97
CA ALA A 18 -3.26 5.43 3.94
C ALA A 18 -2.61 4.18 4.57
N MET A 19 -1.98 3.34 3.75
CA MET A 19 -1.27 2.14 4.22
C MET A 19 -0.03 2.49 5.06
N LEU A 20 0.76 3.48 4.64
CA LEU A 20 1.98 3.89 5.35
C LEU A 20 1.68 4.38 6.77
N GLY A 21 0.57 5.11 6.95
CA GLY A 21 0.12 5.55 8.27
C GLY A 21 -0.19 4.38 9.21
N GLU A 22 -0.85 3.33 8.71
CA GLU A 22 -1.17 2.13 9.50
C GLU A 22 0.08 1.29 9.77
N ILE A 23 0.95 1.08 8.78
CA ILE A 23 2.19 0.29 8.94
C ILE A 23 3.13 0.94 9.96
N GLY A 24 3.18 2.28 10.00
CA GLY A 24 4.00 3.02 10.96
C GLY A 24 3.62 2.76 12.43
N SER A 25 2.43 2.22 12.70
CA SER A 25 2.02 1.80 14.05
C SER A 25 2.57 0.42 14.45
N VAL A 26 2.99 -0.41 13.49
CA VAL A 26 3.51 -1.76 13.70
C VAL A 26 5.03 -1.74 13.92
N GLY A 27 5.74 -0.83 13.26
CA GLY A 27 7.19 -0.76 13.34
C GLY A 27 7.78 0.53 12.77
N LYS A 28 9.09 0.66 12.91
CA LYS A 28 9.83 1.82 12.39
C LYS A 28 9.79 1.81 10.85
N LEU A 29 9.32 2.90 10.27
CA LEU A 29 9.35 3.09 8.83
C LEU A 29 10.77 3.41 8.35
N HIS A 30 11.16 2.85 7.21
CA HIS A 30 12.41 3.21 6.53
C HIS A 30 12.38 4.63 5.97
N LYS A 31 11.20 5.09 5.52
CA LYS A 31 10.94 6.45 5.03
C LYS A 31 9.61 6.97 5.59
N PRO A 32 9.52 8.27 5.92
CA PRO A 32 8.30 8.86 6.48
C PRO A 32 7.23 9.15 5.41
N ARG A 33 7.50 8.88 4.13
CA ARG A 33 6.61 9.15 3.00
C ARG A 33 6.64 8.00 1.99
N VAL A 34 5.60 7.93 1.17
CA VAL A 34 5.53 7.03 0.02
C VAL A 34 6.57 7.47 -1.00
N GLU A 35 7.37 6.51 -1.47
CA GLU A 35 8.36 6.75 -2.52
C GLU A 35 7.82 6.25 -3.87
N GLN A 36 8.30 6.84 -4.96
CA GLN A 36 7.91 6.47 -6.33
C GLN A 36 9.09 5.88 -7.06
N ALA A 37 8.84 4.81 -7.82
CA ALA A 37 9.84 4.13 -8.61
C ALA A 37 9.20 3.47 -9.84
N GLY A 38 9.99 3.28 -10.90
CA GLY A 38 9.53 2.79 -12.20
C GLY A 38 9.29 1.27 -12.28
N PHE A 39 8.84 0.62 -11.21
CA PHE A 39 8.63 -0.83 -11.16
C PHE A 39 7.55 -1.29 -12.13
N ALA A 40 7.81 -2.37 -12.88
CA ALA A 40 6.87 -2.89 -13.88
C ALA A 40 5.53 -3.33 -13.26
N VAL A 41 5.58 -3.91 -12.06
CA VAL A 41 4.38 -4.37 -11.32
C VAL A 41 3.43 -3.24 -10.91
N LEU A 42 3.89 -1.99 -10.94
CA LEU A 42 3.08 -0.82 -10.59
C LEU A 42 2.39 -0.16 -11.79
N LYS A 43 2.57 -0.68 -13.00
CA LYS A 43 2.13 -0.06 -14.26
C LYS A 43 0.78 -0.56 -14.76
N ALA A 44 -0.05 -1.14 -13.91
CA ALA A 44 -1.38 -1.59 -14.30
C ALA A 44 -2.25 -0.38 -14.71
N PRO A 45 -2.78 -0.34 -15.95
CA PRO A 45 -3.65 0.75 -16.37
C PRO A 45 -4.97 0.71 -15.57
N ASP A 46 -5.43 1.89 -15.14
CA ASP A 46 -6.70 2.09 -14.43
C ASP A 46 -6.85 1.36 -13.07
N ILE A 47 -5.76 0.81 -12.53
CA ILE A 47 -5.72 0.16 -11.20
C ILE A 47 -4.67 0.86 -10.34
N PRO A 48 -5.03 1.40 -9.17
CA PRO A 48 -4.06 1.88 -8.19
C PRO A 48 -3.18 0.71 -7.70
N SER A 49 -1.86 0.87 -7.76
CA SER A 49 -0.90 -0.18 -7.42
C SER A 49 0.15 0.35 -6.44
N VAL A 50 0.48 -0.45 -5.43
CA VAL A 50 1.52 -0.15 -4.44
C VAL A 50 2.43 -1.37 -4.25
N LEU A 51 3.70 -1.13 -3.96
CA LEU A 51 4.64 -2.15 -3.51
C LEU A 51 4.95 -1.86 -2.05
N VAL A 52 4.81 -2.88 -1.20
CA VAL A 52 5.05 -2.78 0.23
C VAL A 52 6.33 -3.52 0.57
N GLU A 53 7.33 -2.80 1.05
CA GLU A 53 8.53 -3.38 1.65
C GLU A 53 8.24 -3.68 3.12
N THR A 54 8.08 -4.95 3.46
CA THR A 54 7.61 -5.40 4.78
C THR A 54 8.69 -5.40 5.87
N ALA A 55 9.94 -5.59 5.44
CA ALA A 55 11.17 -5.53 6.23
C ALA A 55 12.38 -5.80 5.30
N PHE A 56 13.58 -5.49 5.76
CA PHE A 56 14.85 -5.81 5.10
C PHE A 56 15.38 -7.16 5.59
N ILE A 57 15.29 -8.19 4.75
CA ILE A 57 15.83 -9.53 5.08
C ILE A 57 17.35 -9.54 5.31
N SER A 58 18.06 -8.53 4.81
CA SER A 58 19.51 -8.35 5.04
C SER A 58 19.83 -7.87 6.45
N ASN A 59 18.85 -7.40 7.21
CA ASN A 59 18.99 -7.04 8.62
C ASN A 59 18.51 -8.23 9.49
N PRO A 60 19.38 -8.86 10.29
CA PRO A 60 19.01 -10.04 11.10
C PRO A 60 17.82 -9.81 12.04
N ASP A 61 17.67 -8.60 12.61
CA ASP A 61 16.56 -8.28 13.51
C ASP A 61 15.23 -8.19 12.77
N GLU A 62 15.26 -7.71 11.52
CA GLU A 62 14.07 -7.62 10.66
C GLU A 62 13.74 -8.96 10.01
N GLU A 63 14.75 -9.75 9.65
CA GLU A 63 14.56 -11.15 9.23
C GLU A 63 13.86 -11.97 10.32
N ALA A 64 14.30 -11.84 11.57
CA ALA A 64 13.67 -12.55 12.70
C ALA A 64 12.18 -12.17 12.85
N LYS A 65 11.83 -10.90 12.63
CA LYS A 65 10.42 -10.45 12.60
C LYS A 65 9.65 -11.06 11.43
N LEU A 66 10.26 -11.13 10.24
CA LEU A 66 9.62 -11.75 9.07
C LEU A 66 9.28 -13.23 9.30
N ARG A 67 9.98 -13.93 10.19
CA ARG A 67 9.68 -15.31 10.58
C ARG A 67 8.64 -15.43 11.70
N SER A 68 8.24 -14.33 12.33
CA SER A 68 7.29 -14.31 13.43
C SER A 68 5.85 -14.21 12.93
N GLU A 69 5.03 -15.21 13.25
CA GLU A 69 3.59 -15.22 12.93
C GLU A 69 2.87 -14.00 13.54
N ALA A 70 3.21 -13.62 14.77
CA ALA A 70 2.61 -12.46 15.43
C ALA A 70 2.90 -11.16 14.67
N TYR A 71 4.13 -10.98 14.16
CA TYR A 71 4.49 -9.81 13.36
C TYR A 71 3.77 -9.81 12.00
N GLN A 72 3.71 -10.98 11.35
CA GLN A 72 2.99 -11.13 10.08
C GLN A 72 1.50 -10.78 10.21
N VAL A 73 0.84 -11.23 11.28
CA VAL A 73 -0.56 -10.90 11.57
C VAL A 73 -0.74 -9.41 11.81
N GLN A 74 0.09 -8.79 12.66
CA GLN A 74 0.02 -7.35 12.93
C GLN A 74 0.20 -6.52 11.66
N LEU A 75 1.15 -6.91 10.80
CA LEU A 75 1.39 -6.26 9.52
C LEU A 75 0.21 -6.45 8.56
N ALA A 76 -0.31 -7.67 8.42
CA ALA A 76 -1.47 -7.95 7.58
C ALA A 76 -2.71 -7.14 8.01
N ASP A 77 -2.96 -7.05 9.32
CA ASP A 77 -4.05 -6.25 9.88
C ASP A 77 -3.86 -4.75 9.58
N ALA A 78 -2.63 -4.23 9.70
CA ALA A 78 -2.32 -2.84 9.34
C ALA A 78 -2.55 -2.56 7.85
N LEU A 79 -2.13 -3.47 6.97
CA LEU A 79 -2.39 -3.36 5.54
C LEU A 79 -3.89 -3.34 5.25
N MET A 80 -4.66 -4.23 5.88
CA MET A 80 -6.11 -4.30 5.72
C MET A 80 -6.81 -3.03 6.21
N ARG A 81 -6.40 -2.48 7.36
CA ARG A 81 -6.90 -1.18 7.84
C ARG A 81 -6.58 -0.06 6.87
N GLY A 82 -5.38 -0.05 6.29
CA GLY A 82 -4.96 0.95 5.30
C GLY A 82 -5.81 0.91 4.04
N ILE A 83 -6.05 -0.29 3.51
CA ILE A 83 -6.94 -0.52 2.35
C ILE A 83 -8.37 -0.06 2.67
N SER A 84 -8.89 -0.44 3.84
CA SER A 84 -10.24 -0.06 4.27
C SER A 84 -10.38 1.46 4.44
N SER A 85 -9.38 2.11 5.04
CA SER A 85 -9.31 3.57 5.22
C SER A 85 -9.27 4.32 3.88
N TYR A 86 -8.52 3.78 2.90
CA TYR A 86 -8.51 4.32 1.54
C TYR A 86 -9.90 4.29 0.91
N PHE A 87 -10.60 3.16 0.94
CA PHE A 87 -11.95 3.06 0.36
C PHE A 87 -13.01 3.85 1.12
N ALA A 88 -12.89 4.00 2.44
CA ALA A 88 -13.79 4.85 3.21
C ALA A 88 -13.70 6.33 2.79
N LYS A 89 -12.51 6.79 2.42
CA LYS A 89 -12.25 8.17 1.96
C LYS A 89 -12.43 8.36 0.45
N ASN A 90 -12.30 7.29 -0.31
CA ASN A 90 -12.42 7.26 -1.77
C ASN A 90 -13.43 6.16 -2.13
N PRO A 91 -14.72 6.32 -1.79
CA PRO A 91 -15.72 5.31 -2.09
C PRO A 91 -15.73 5.06 -3.60
N PRO A 92 -15.73 3.78 -4.04
CA PRO A 92 -15.80 3.50 -5.45
C PRO A 92 -17.09 4.11 -5.99
N LEU A 93 -16.98 4.83 -7.11
CA LEU A 93 -18.17 5.29 -7.83
C LEU A 93 -19.05 4.07 -8.07
N ALA A 94 -20.33 4.16 -7.69
CA ALA A 94 -21.27 3.07 -7.87
C ALA A 94 -21.20 2.61 -9.33
N ARG A 95 -20.65 1.41 -9.57
CA ARG A 95 -20.73 0.80 -10.89
C ARG A 95 -22.21 0.51 -11.10
N ASN A 96 -22.90 1.34 -11.89
CA ASN A 96 -24.14 0.92 -12.52
C ASN A 96 -23.83 -0.33 -13.33
N ARG A 97 -24.08 -1.51 -12.77
CA ARG A 97 -24.18 -2.74 -13.55
C ARG A 97 -25.49 -2.63 -14.32
N PRO A 98 -25.48 -2.55 -15.66
CA PRO A 98 -26.69 -2.86 -16.39
C PRO A 98 -26.99 -4.34 -16.10
N VAL A 99 -28.15 -4.58 -15.50
CA VAL A 99 -28.80 -5.89 -15.47
C VAL A 99 -29.30 -6.24 -16.86
#